data_AF-A0A536W5F9-F1
#
_entry.id   AF-A0A536W5F9-F1
#
_cell.length_a   1.000
_cell.length_b   1.000
_cell.length_c   1.000
_cell.angle_alpha   90.00
_cell.angle_beta   90.00
_cell.angle_gamma   90.00
#
_symmetry.space_group_name_H-M   'P 1'
#
loop_
_entity.id
_entity.type
_entity.pdbx_description
1 polymer ?
#
loop_
_entity_poly.entity_id
_entity_poly.type
_entity_poly.pdbx_seq_one_letter_code
_entity_poly.pdbx_strand_id
1 'polypeptide(L)'
;MHSSAISALNLARAAACVLTAAGSMVVAVAPATAADTAIYKCFDNHLGLVYTDLPCKDGEKLDIRAGDADPAAVARLERVRDQLDQSAARRIVDDRRAAERSALANRLRREAEEERSVAEPVAAYAPFDYGYGYVPFLPVARTHPPRARAHKLLEPPRFAPRPPYFVPRS
;
A
#
# COMPACT_ATOMS: atom_id res chain seq x y z
N MET A 1 34.46 -11.86 -50.44
CA MET A 1 34.74 -12.73 -49.28
C MET A 1 34.17 -12.13 -47.97
N HIS A 2 32.89 -11.72 -47.96
CA HIS A 2 32.27 -11.05 -46.79
C HIS A 2 30.98 -11.73 -46.28
N SER A 3 30.44 -12.72 -46.99
CA SER A 3 29.21 -13.43 -46.58
C SER A 3 29.42 -14.41 -45.43
N SER A 4 30.60 -15.01 -45.31
CA SER A 4 30.87 -16.07 -44.33
C SER A 4 31.08 -15.55 -42.90
N ALA A 5 31.54 -14.31 -42.74
CA ALA A 5 31.77 -13.70 -41.42
C ALA A 5 30.46 -13.29 -40.71
N ILE A 6 29.44 -12.92 -41.48
CA ILE A 6 28.15 -12.46 -40.96
C ILE A 6 27.34 -13.65 -40.41
N SER A 7 27.40 -14.82 -41.06
CA SER A 7 26.73 -16.04 -40.57
C SER A 7 27.34 -16.56 -39.26
N ALA A 8 28.65 -16.41 -39.07
CA ALA A 8 29.33 -16.84 -37.84
C ALA A 8 28.94 -15.98 -36.62
N LEU A 9 28.77 -14.67 -36.79
CA LEU A 9 28.33 -13.78 -35.71
C LEU A 9 26.87 -14.04 -35.28
N ASN A 10 25.99 -14.39 -36.22
CA ASN A 10 24.58 -14.64 -35.92
C ASN A 10 24.36 -15.97 -35.19
N LEU A 11 25.17 -17.00 -35.49
CA LEU A 11 25.18 -18.27 -34.77
C LEU A 11 25.70 -18.14 -33.32
N ALA A 12 26.71 -17.29 -33.09
CA ALA A 12 27.22 -17.01 -31.74
C ALA A 12 26.19 -16.26 -30.87
N ARG A 13 25.42 -15.33 -31.46
CA ARG A 13 24.33 -14.62 -30.77
C ARG A 13 23.14 -15.53 -30.43
N ALA A 14 22.82 -16.49 -31.30
CA ALA A 14 21.77 -17.47 -31.06
C ALA A 14 22.14 -18.45 -29.92
N ALA A 15 23.40 -18.89 -29.85
CA ALA A 15 23.88 -19.75 -28.78
C ALA A 15 23.87 -19.05 -27.39
N ALA A 16 24.17 -17.75 -27.37
CA ALA A 16 24.14 -16.96 -26.13
C ALA A 16 22.70 -16.72 -25.59
N CYS A 17 21.70 -16.60 -26.47
CA CYS A 17 20.30 -16.37 -26.05
C CYS A 17 19.61 -17.63 -25.53
N VAL A 18 19.97 -18.82 -26.05
CA VAL A 18 19.39 -20.09 -25.61
C VAL A 18 19.91 -20.50 -24.23
N LEU A 19 21.14 -20.14 -23.88
CA LEU A 19 21.71 -20.42 -22.56
C LEU A 19 21.15 -19.53 -21.44
N THR A 20 20.59 -18.35 -21.76
CA THR A 20 19.92 -17.48 -20.78
C THR A 20 18.43 -17.79 -20.58
N ALA A 21 17.80 -18.50 -21.51
CA ALA A 21 16.36 -18.82 -21.45
C ALA A 21 16.05 -20.12 -20.66
N ALA A 22 17.05 -20.96 -20.40
CA ALA A 22 16.89 -22.25 -19.71
C ALA A 22 17.27 -22.21 -18.22
N GLY A 23 17.57 -21.03 -17.65
CA GLY A 23 18.10 -20.89 -16.29
C GLY A 23 17.14 -20.36 -15.23
N SER A 24 15.88 -20.04 -15.56
CA SER A 24 14.99 -19.25 -14.66
C SER A 24 13.78 -20.02 -14.11
N MET A 25 13.75 -21.34 -14.16
CA MET A 25 12.58 -22.10 -13.69
C MET A 25 12.92 -23.34 -12.84
N VAL A 26 13.81 -23.18 -11.86
CA VAL A 26 13.88 -24.08 -10.69
C VAL A 26 14.16 -23.22 -9.45
N VAL A 27 13.19 -22.40 -9.05
CA VAL A 27 13.04 -22.13 -7.61
C VAL A 27 12.25 -23.32 -7.09
N ALA A 28 12.99 -24.38 -6.78
CA ALA A 28 12.46 -25.49 -6.02
C ALA A 28 11.82 -24.91 -4.76
N VAL A 29 10.62 -25.41 -4.45
CA VAL A 29 10.00 -25.27 -3.14
C VAL A 29 11.00 -25.82 -2.13
N ALA A 30 11.87 -24.96 -1.62
CA ALA A 30 12.67 -25.31 -0.47
C ALA A 30 11.65 -25.50 0.65
N PRO A 31 11.52 -26.70 1.25
CA PRO A 31 10.92 -26.74 2.56
C PRO A 31 11.74 -25.73 3.37
N ALA A 32 11.06 -24.76 3.99
CA ALA A 32 11.71 -23.93 4.97
C ALA A 32 12.21 -24.90 6.04
N THR A 33 13.46 -25.34 5.94
CA THR A 33 14.14 -25.96 7.05
C THR A 33 14.06 -24.89 8.11
N ALA A 34 13.20 -25.12 9.10
CA ALA A 34 13.09 -24.23 10.25
C ALA A 34 14.52 -23.95 10.68
N ALA A 35 14.95 -22.70 10.49
CA ALA A 35 16.26 -22.31 10.96
C ALA A 35 16.21 -22.61 12.46
N ASP A 36 17.01 -23.57 12.92
CA ASP A 36 17.23 -23.89 14.32
C ASP A 36 17.86 -22.64 14.95
N THR A 37 17.02 -21.64 15.19
CA THR A 37 17.38 -20.42 15.88
C THR A 37 17.43 -20.81 17.34
N ALA A 38 18.65 -21.01 17.83
CA ALA A 38 18.87 -21.33 19.23
C ALA A 38 18.39 -20.15 20.07
N ILE A 39 17.27 -20.33 20.76
CA ILE A 39 16.77 -19.35 21.72
C ILE A 39 17.31 -19.75 23.10
N TYR A 40 17.96 -18.83 23.78
CA TYR A 40 18.48 -19.00 25.13
C TYR A 40 17.55 -18.33 26.13
N LYS A 41 17.28 -19.03 27.23
CA LYS A 41 16.55 -18.54 28.38
C LYS A 41 17.56 -18.00 29.39
N CYS A 42 17.61 -16.68 29.51
CA CYS A 42 18.57 -15.94 30.31
C CYS A 42 17.88 -15.28 31.50
N PHE A 43 18.60 -15.14 32.61
CA PHE A 43 18.19 -14.24 33.69
C PHE A 43 18.92 -12.91 33.53
N ASP A 44 18.16 -11.82 33.55
CA ASP A 44 18.72 -10.47 33.59
C ASP A 44 19.26 -10.14 35.00
N ASN A 45 19.97 -9.03 35.14
CA ASN A 45 20.55 -8.54 36.40
C ASN A 45 19.51 -8.34 37.52
N HIS A 46 18.23 -8.20 37.16
CA HIS A 46 17.09 -8.11 38.07
C HIS A 46 16.39 -9.46 38.31
N LEU A 47 17.01 -10.58 37.93
CA LEU A 47 16.42 -11.93 37.96
C LEU A 47 15.16 -12.08 37.08
N GLY A 48 14.96 -11.16 36.12
CA GLY A 48 13.90 -11.25 35.13
C GLY A 48 14.24 -12.28 34.05
N LEU A 49 13.25 -13.06 33.62
CA LEU A 49 13.45 -14.03 32.55
C LEU A 49 13.38 -13.36 31.18
N VAL A 50 14.44 -13.52 30.38
CA VAL A 50 14.55 -12.97 29.03
C VAL A 50 14.89 -14.09 28.04
N TYR A 51 14.22 -14.10 26.90
CA TYR A 51 14.51 -15.00 25.79
C TYR A 51 15.32 -14.23 24.74
N THR A 52 16.50 -14.74 24.40
CA THR A 52 17.40 -14.09 23.44
C THR A 52 17.97 -15.09 22.45
N ASP A 53 18.36 -14.62 21.28
CA ASP A 53 19.11 -15.37 20.27
C ASP A 53 20.63 -15.41 20.55
N LEU A 54 21.08 -14.72 21.60
CA LEU A 54 22.47 -14.62 22.01
C LEU A 54 22.77 -15.56 23.19
N PRO A 55 23.94 -16.24 23.21
CA PRO A 55 24.32 -17.07 24.33
C PRO A 55 24.60 -16.21 25.56
N CYS A 56 24.06 -16.62 26.71
CA CYS A 56 24.24 -15.94 27.99
C CYS A 56 24.85 -16.88 29.05
N LYS A 57 25.49 -16.29 30.05
CA LYS A 57 26.08 -17.02 31.17
C LYS A 57 24.96 -17.66 31.99
N ASP A 58 25.08 -18.98 32.22
CA ASP A 58 24.09 -19.81 32.92
C ASP A 58 22.72 -19.90 32.20
N GLY A 59 22.67 -19.58 30.90
CA GLY A 59 21.47 -19.67 30.08
C GLY A 59 21.12 -21.09 29.66
N GLU A 60 19.84 -21.45 29.77
CA GLU A 60 19.33 -22.72 29.26
C GLU A 60 19.02 -22.60 27.77
N LYS A 61 19.59 -23.46 26.93
CA LYS A 61 19.27 -23.51 25.50
C LYS A 61 17.90 -24.14 25.31
N LEU A 62 16.99 -23.40 24.71
CA LEU A 62 15.67 -23.87 24.33
C LEU A 62 15.73 -24.50 22.94
N ASP A 63 15.49 -25.81 22.85
CA ASP A 63 15.30 -26.51 21.57
C ASP A 63 13.86 -26.29 21.11
N ILE A 64 13.63 -25.24 20.31
CA ILE A 64 12.32 -25.00 19.71
C ILE A 64 12.21 -25.83 18.44
N ARG A 65 11.63 -27.01 18.59
CA ARG A 65 11.25 -27.82 17.42
C ARG A 65 10.02 -27.18 16.81
N ALA A 66 10.19 -26.58 15.64
CA ALA A 66 9.05 -26.33 14.76
C ALA A 66 8.48 -27.71 14.39
N GLY A 67 7.45 -28.15 15.13
CA GLY A 67 6.75 -29.40 14.82
C GLY A 67 6.13 -29.33 13.42
N ASP A 68 5.63 -30.47 12.94
CA ASP A 68 4.93 -30.52 11.66
C ASP A 68 3.69 -29.61 11.71
N ALA A 69 3.66 -28.61 10.84
CA ALA A 69 2.51 -27.73 10.72
C ALA A 69 1.30 -28.54 10.20
N ASP A 70 0.12 -28.35 10.79
CA ASP A 70 -1.12 -28.98 10.30
C ASP A 70 -1.32 -28.61 8.82
N PRO A 71 -1.30 -29.59 7.89
CA PRO A 71 -1.41 -29.31 6.46
C PRO A 71 -2.76 -28.67 6.12
N ALA A 72 -3.81 -28.95 6.89
CA ALA A 72 -5.11 -28.31 6.70
C ALA A 72 -5.08 -26.83 7.12
N ALA A 73 -4.29 -26.47 8.13
CA ALA A 73 -4.08 -25.08 8.54
C ALA A 73 -3.27 -24.30 7.49
N VAL A 74 -2.24 -24.91 6.91
CA VAL A 74 -1.44 -24.31 5.83
C VAL A 74 -2.33 -24.04 4.61
N ALA A 75 -3.11 -25.03 4.17
CA ALA A 75 -4.03 -24.86 3.04
C ALA A 75 -5.15 -23.83 3.30
N ARG A 76 -5.56 -23.61 4.57
CA ARG A 76 -6.46 -22.50 4.92
C ARG A 76 -5.74 -21.16 4.81
N LEU A 77 -4.51 -21.06 5.30
CA LEU A 77 -3.72 -19.84 5.26
C LEU A 77 -3.42 -19.40 3.83
N GLU A 78 -3.03 -20.33 2.96
CA GLU A 78 -2.76 -20.06 1.54
C GLU A 78 -4.00 -19.47 0.85
N ARG A 79 -5.17 -20.08 1.05
CA ARG A 79 -6.43 -19.55 0.51
C ARG A 79 -6.74 -18.13 0.98
N VAL A 80 -6.48 -17.82 2.24
CA VAL A 80 -6.70 -16.46 2.78
C VAL A 80 -5.69 -15.47 2.20
N ARG A 81 -4.44 -15.89 2.00
CA ARG A 81 -3.41 -15.08 1.33
C ARG A 81 -3.80 -14.74 -0.10
N ASP A 82 -4.22 -15.74 -0.88
CA ASP A 82 -4.64 -15.53 -2.26
C ASP A 82 -5.82 -14.56 -2.36
N GLN A 83 -6.79 -14.67 -1.45
CA GLN A 83 -7.92 -13.73 -1.38
C GLN A 83 -7.45 -12.31 -1.05
N LEU A 84 -6.51 -12.16 -0.13
CA LEU A 84 -5.95 -10.86 0.23
C LEU A 84 -5.21 -10.24 -0.97
N ASP A 85 -4.40 -11.04 -1.66
CA ASP A 85 -3.62 -10.60 -2.83
C ASP A 85 -4.53 -10.17 -3.98
N GLN A 86 -5.60 -10.94 -4.25
CA GLN A 86 -6.63 -10.56 -5.22
C GLN A 86 -7.30 -9.24 -4.83
N SER A 87 -7.63 -9.06 -3.55
CA SER A 87 -8.26 -7.82 -3.07
C SER A 87 -7.32 -6.62 -3.17
N ALA A 88 -6.02 -6.81 -2.89
CA ALA A 88 -5.00 -5.78 -3.00
C ALA A 88 -4.77 -5.38 -4.45
N ALA A 89 -4.66 -6.36 -5.36
CA ALA A 89 -4.53 -6.12 -6.79
C ALA A 89 -5.72 -5.31 -7.33
N ARG A 90 -6.95 -5.65 -6.88
CA ARG A 90 -8.15 -4.91 -7.27
C ARG A 90 -8.12 -3.46 -6.78
N ARG A 91 -7.72 -3.22 -5.52
CA ARG A 91 -7.57 -1.85 -4.99
C ARG A 91 -6.58 -1.03 -5.79
N ILE A 92 -5.43 -1.58 -6.16
CA ILE A 92 -4.43 -0.89 -6.98
C ILE A 92 -5.00 -0.48 -8.34
N VAL A 93 -5.78 -1.34 -8.99
CA VAL A 93 -6.41 -1.03 -10.28
C VAL A 93 -7.47 0.06 -10.12
N ASP A 94 -8.30 -0.03 -9.08
CA ASP A 94 -9.35 0.95 -8.82
C ASP A 94 -8.76 2.32 -8.45
N ASP A 95 -7.67 2.36 -7.68
CA ASP A 95 -6.94 3.59 -7.34
C ASP A 95 -6.33 4.24 -8.58
N ARG A 96 -5.76 3.44 -9.50
CA ARG A 96 -5.24 3.96 -10.79
C ARG A 96 -6.35 4.60 -11.62
N ARG A 97 -7.50 3.93 -11.74
CA ARG A 97 -8.67 4.47 -12.46
C ARG A 97 -9.20 5.73 -11.80
N ALA A 98 -9.23 5.79 -10.47
CA ALA A 98 -9.63 6.98 -9.73
C ALA A 98 -8.65 8.14 -9.94
N ALA A 99 -7.35 7.87 -9.98
CA ALA A 99 -6.31 8.86 -10.25
C ALA A 99 -6.40 9.41 -11.68
N GLU A 100 -6.66 8.56 -12.68
CA GLU A 100 -6.89 9.01 -14.07
C GLU A 100 -8.11 9.94 -14.17
N ARG A 101 -9.22 9.57 -13.52
CA ARG A 101 -10.44 10.39 -13.48
C ARG A 101 -10.20 11.73 -12.78
N SER A 102 -9.49 11.73 -11.66
CA SER A 102 -9.19 12.97 -10.93
C SER A 102 -8.23 13.86 -11.70
N ALA A 103 -7.26 13.29 -12.43
CA ALA A 103 -6.36 14.03 -13.30
C ALA A 103 -7.13 14.74 -14.44
N LEU A 104 -8.09 14.06 -15.07
CA LEU A 104 -8.96 14.67 -16.09
C LEU A 104 -9.84 15.77 -15.49
N ALA A 105 -10.47 15.52 -14.34
CA ALA A 105 -11.30 16.52 -13.66
C ALA A 105 -10.49 17.77 -13.26
N ASN A 106 -9.26 17.58 -12.77
CA ASN A 106 -8.36 18.68 -12.43
C ASN A 106 -7.94 19.49 -13.66
N ARG A 107 -7.76 18.85 -14.83
CA ARG A 107 -7.47 19.56 -16.08
C ARG A 107 -8.64 20.43 -16.51
N LEU A 108 -9.84 19.88 -16.56
CA LEU A 108 -11.06 20.63 -16.92
C LEU A 108 -11.32 21.79 -15.95
N ARG A 109 -11.04 21.59 -14.66
CA ARG A 109 -11.17 22.64 -13.65
C ARG A 109 -10.17 23.78 -13.91
N ARG A 110 -8.93 23.46 -14.26
CA ARG A 110 -7.91 24.48 -14.61
C ARG A 110 -8.32 25.29 -15.84
N GLU A 111 -8.79 24.63 -16.89
CA GLU A 111 -9.29 25.30 -18.11
C GLU A 111 -10.44 26.26 -17.76
N ALA A 112 -11.40 25.84 -16.93
CA ALA A 112 -12.50 26.69 -16.50
C ALA A 112 -12.06 27.87 -15.59
N GLU A 113 -11.04 27.67 -14.75
CA GLU A 113 -10.45 28.73 -13.92
C GLU A 113 -9.70 29.75 -14.79
N GLU A 114 -8.98 29.30 -15.82
CA GLU A 114 -8.31 30.14 -16.81
C GLU A 114 -9.32 30.98 -17.62
N GLU A 115 -10.39 30.37 -18.14
CA GLU A 115 -11.46 31.10 -18.84
C GLU A 115 -12.11 32.16 -17.96
N ARG A 116 -12.37 31.85 -16.68
CA ARG A 116 -12.92 32.82 -15.73
C ARG A 116 -11.95 33.97 -15.48
N SER A 117 -10.65 33.70 -15.36
CA SER A 117 -9.63 34.73 -15.14
C SER A 117 -9.48 35.69 -16.32
N VAL A 118 -9.70 35.21 -17.56
CA VAL A 118 -9.69 36.03 -18.77
C VAL A 118 -11.00 36.82 -18.90
N ALA A 119 -12.12 36.24 -18.45
CA ALA A 119 -13.44 36.87 -18.47
C ALA A 119 -13.70 37.82 -17.29
N GLU A 120 -12.81 37.92 -16.30
CA GLU A 120 -12.90 38.91 -15.23
C GLU A 120 -12.28 40.24 -15.73
N PRO A 121 -13.10 41.22 -16.14
CA PRO A 121 -12.55 42.53 -16.45
C PRO A 121 -12.05 43.11 -15.13
N VAL A 122 -10.78 43.52 -15.12
CA VAL A 122 -10.11 44.34 -14.08
C VAL A 122 -11.14 44.91 -13.12
N ALA A 123 -11.28 44.28 -11.94
CA ALA A 123 -12.17 44.78 -10.90
C ALA A 123 -11.92 46.27 -10.78
N ALA A 124 -12.94 47.05 -11.15
CA ALA A 124 -12.85 48.48 -11.32
C ALA A 124 -12.17 49.07 -10.09
N TYR A 125 -11.00 49.64 -10.30
CA TYR A 125 -10.31 50.49 -9.34
C TYR A 125 -11.32 51.57 -8.93
N ALA A 126 -11.94 51.44 -7.76
CA ALA A 126 -12.92 52.41 -7.29
C ALA A 126 -12.19 53.75 -7.11
N PRO A 127 -12.40 54.75 -7.98
CA PRO A 127 -11.72 56.03 -7.85
C PRO A 127 -12.53 56.83 -6.84
N PHE A 128 -12.03 56.87 -5.60
CA PHE A 128 -12.38 57.83 -4.55
C PHE A 128 -13.87 58.16 -4.38
N ASP A 129 -14.50 57.50 -3.41
CA ASP A 129 -15.87 57.76 -3.00
C ASP A 129 -15.93 58.99 -2.06
N TYR A 130 -16.34 60.14 -2.61
CA TYR A 130 -16.92 61.26 -1.85
C TYR A 130 -18.33 61.52 -2.39
N GLY A 131 -19.28 60.67 -2.02
CA GLY A 131 -20.69 60.92 -2.30
C GLY A 131 -21.58 60.28 -1.25
N TYR A 132 -22.17 61.10 -0.38
CA TYR A 132 -23.27 60.67 0.48
C TYR A 132 -24.46 60.26 -0.40
N GLY A 133 -24.52 58.96 -0.73
CA GLY A 133 -25.62 58.33 -1.46
C GLY A 133 -26.44 57.45 -0.54
N TYR A 134 -27.68 57.84 -0.31
CA TYR A 134 -28.67 57.03 0.41
C TYR A 134 -28.94 55.73 -0.36
N VAL A 135 -28.55 54.58 0.21
CA VAL A 135 -28.80 53.26 -0.37
C VAL A 135 -30.09 52.70 0.21
N PRO A 136 -31.16 52.47 -0.59
CA PRO A 136 -32.33 51.78 -0.07
C PRO A 136 -31.98 50.31 0.19
N PHE A 137 -32.33 49.84 1.39
CA PHE A 137 -32.15 48.47 1.86
C PHE A 137 -32.78 47.47 0.87
N LEU A 138 -31.95 46.85 0.03
CA LEU A 138 -32.33 45.62 -0.67
C LEU A 138 -32.13 44.46 0.31
N PRO A 139 -33.14 43.58 0.52
CA PRO A 139 -32.94 42.41 1.35
C PRO A 139 -31.91 41.51 0.67
N VAL A 140 -30.71 41.48 1.23
CA VAL A 140 -29.69 40.50 0.91
C VAL A 140 -30.33 39.13 1.15
N ALA A 141 -30.67 38.44 0.08
CA ALA A 141 -30.97 37.02 0.12
C ALA A 141 -29.70 36.33 0.62
N ARG A 142 -29.60 36.14 1.94
CA ARG A 142 -28.57 35.30 2.55
C ARG A 142 -28.82 33.89 2.03
N THR A 143 -28.16 33.53 0.94
CA THR A 143 -27.89 32.15 0.59
C THR A 143 -26.94 31.61 1.66
N HIS A 144 -27.49 31.25 2.82
CA HIS A 144 -26.80 30.32 3.69
C HIS A 144 -26.56 29.05 2.87
N PRO A 145 -25.31 28.65 2.63
CA PRO A 145 -25.08 27.32 2.08
C PRO A 145 -25.73 26.34 3.07
N PRO A 146 -26.44 25.30 2.59
CA PRO A 146 -26.93 24.27 3.48
C PRO A 146 -25.72 23.74 4.22
N ARG A 147 -25.70 23.94 5.54
CA ARG A 147 -24.68 23.42 6.44
C ARG A 147 -24.63 21.93 6.16
N ALA A 148 -23.56 21.47 5.49
CA ALA A 148 -23.35 20.07 5.24
C ALA A 148 -23.40 19.40 6.61
N ARG A 149 -24.47 18.66 6.88
CA ARG A 149 -24.52 17.78 8.04
C ARG A 149 -23.29 16.90 7.87
N ALA A 150 -22.37 16.99 8.83
CA ALA A 150 -21.31 16.01 8.97
C ALA A 150 -22.03 14.65 9.00
N HIS A 151 -22.00 13.94 7.87
CA HIS A 151 -22.35 12.55 7.88
C HIS A 151 -21.42 11.94 8.91
N LYS A 152 -22.02 11.41 10.00
CA LYS A 152 -21.30 10.59 10.96
C LYS A 152 -20.42 9.68 10.12
N LEU A 153 -19.11 9.82 10.26
CA LEU A 153 -18.15 8.86 9.74
C LEU A 153 -18.70 7.50 10.16
N LEU A 154 -19.26 6.77 9.20
CA LEU A 154 -19.45 5.36 9.37
C LEU A 154 -18.01 4.88 9.51
N GLU A 155 -17.63 4.56 10.73
CA GLU A 155 -16.36 3.94 11.03
C GLU A 155 -16.22 2.80 10.01
N PRO A 156 -15.18 2.78 9.17
CA PRO A 156 -14.98 1.66 8.27
C PRO A 156 -15.01 0.40 9.14
N PRO A 157 -15.74 -0.66 8.74
CA PRO A 157 -15.80 -1.86 9.55
C PRO A 157 -14.37 -2.31 9.81
N ARG A 158 -13.91 -2.15 11.06
CA ARG A 158 -12.61 -2.63 11.48
C ARG A 158 -12.63 -4.12 11.23
N PHE A 159 -11.91 -4.57 10.20
CA PHE A 159 -11.65 -5.97 9.93
C PHE A 159 -10.61 -6.47 10.94
N ALA A 160 -10.90 -6.28 12.23
CA ALA A 160 -10.19 -6.94 13.30
C ALA A 160 -11.11 -8.09 13.72
N PRO A 161 -10.77 -9.36 13.45
CA PRO A 161 -11.46 -10.46 14.09
C PRO A 161 -11.32 -10.24 15.60
N ARG A 162 -12.45 -10.07 16.30
CA ARG A 162 -12.45 -10.08 17.77
C ARG A 162 -11.97 -11.46 18.20
N PRO A 163 -10.82 -11.61 18.90
CA PRO A 163 -10.45 -12.92 19.39
C PRO A 163 -11.18 -13.16 20.72
N PRO A 164 -11.89 -14.29 20.85
CA PRO A 164 -11.83 -15.02 22.09
C PRO A 164 -11.29 -16.40 21.77
N TYR A 165 -10.01 -16.64 22.03
CA TYR A 165 -9.59 -18.01 22.31
C TYR A 165 -9.01 -18.04 23.72
N PHE A 166 -9.80 -18.66 24.60
CA PHE A 166 -9.38 -19.08 25.92
C PHE A 166 -8.46 -20.30 25.71
N VAL A 167 -7.22 -20.24 26.19
CA VAL A 167 -6.30 -21.38 26.15
C VAL A 167 -6.40 -22.10 27.50
N PRO A 168 -6.89 -23.35 27.57
CA PRO A 168 -6.83 -24.14 28.80
C PRO A 168 -5.36 -24.39 29.16
N ARG A 169 -4.98 -24.08 30.39
CA ARG A 169 -3.71 -24.54 30.96
C ARG A 169 -3.90 -25.96 31.47
N SER A 170 -3.15 -26.90 30.91
CA SER A 170 -2.89 -28.23 31.49
C SER A 170 -1.50 -28.23 32.12
#